data_AF-A0A3D1IYQ2-F1
#
_entry.id   AF-A0A3D1IYQ2-F1
#
_cell.length_a   1.000
_cell.length_b   1.000
_cell.length_c   1.000
_cell.angle_alpha   90.00
_cell.angle_beta   90.00
_cell.angle_gamma   90.00
#
_symmetry.space_group_name_H-M   'P 1'
#
loop_
_entity.id
_entity.type
_entity.pdbx_description
1 polymer ?
#
loop_
_entity_poly.entity_id
_entity_poly.type
_entity_poly.pdbx_seq_one_letter_code
_entity_poly.pdbx_strand_id
1 'polypeptide(L)'
;MSRLPNSTTDFVVPVDGIGTFSFAKKSLRDQIAIESEYNRLTEGQDNVTTFLWNIASATASLKVLTIAAPHGWDVDALDPEDPESYINLMKVWGALRDKQASFRQAGKPAVQGEGQAPISDAGVLVPAQVQPGAD
;
A
#
# COMPACT_ATOMS: atom_id res chain seq x y z
N MET A 1 -10.83 -10.08 12.79
CA MET A 1 -11.58 -11.08 11.98
C MET A 1 -10.67 -11.53 10.86
N SER A 2 -10.45 -12.83 10.68
CA SER A 2 -9.62 -13.34 9.59
C SER A 2 -10.37 -13.18 8.25
N ARG A 3 -9.70 -12.64 7.23
CA ARG A 3 -10.28 -12.43 5.90
C ARG A 3 -10.53 -13.77 5.22
N LEU A 4 -11.69 -13.92 4.58
CA LEU A 4 -11.96 -15.12 3.77
C LEU A 4 -11.05 -15.18 2.54
N PRO A 5 -10.47 -16.35 2.20
CA PRO A 5 -9.63 -16.50 1.02
C PRO A 5 -10.35 -16.10 -0.27
N ASN A 6 -9.65 -15.38 -1.15
CA ASN A 6 -10.05 -15.09 -2.52
C ASN A 6 -8.92 -15.48 -3.47
N SER A 7 -9.03 -16.66 -4.07
CA SER A 7 -8.00 -17.28 -4.92
C SER A 7 -7.51 -16.43 -6.10
N THR A 8 -8.24 -15.38 -6.49
CA THR A 8 -7.86 -14.50 -7.61
C THR A 8 -6.91 -13.37 -7.20
N THR A 9 -6.97 -12.93 -5.93
CA THR A 9 -6.24 -11.75 -5.44
C THR A 9 -5.21 -12.06 -4.36
N ASP A 10 -5.18 -13.31 -3.90
CA ASP A 10 -4.31 -13.73 -2.82
C ASP A 10 -2.94 -14.15 -3.36
N PHE A 11 -1.91 -14.00 -2.53
CA PHE A 11 -0.55 -14.37 -2.89
C PHE A 11 0.24 -14.85 -1.67
N VAL A 12 1.19 -15.74 -1.94
CA VAL A 12 2.04 -16.34 -0.93
C VAL A 12 3.38 -15.62 -0.88
N VAL A 13 3.89 -15.37 0.32
CA VAL A 13 5.18 -14.74 0.58
C VAL A 13 5.94 -15.58 1.61
N PRO A 14 7.04 -16.25 1.22
CA PRO A 14 7.98 -16.80 2.19
C PRO A 14 8.78 -15.66 2.82
N VAL A 15 8.81 -15.64 4.16
CA VAL A 15 9.61 -14.70 4.94
C VAL A 15 10.68 -15.50 5.65
N ASP A 16 11.93 -15.26 5.26
CA ASP A 16 13.10 -15.93 5.80
C ASP A 16 13.12 -15.89 7.34
N GLY A 17 13.45 -17.01 7.98
CA GLY A 17 13.48 -17.15 9.44
C GLY A 17 12.13 -17.14 10.17
N ILE A 18 11.01 -16.86 9.49
CA ILE A 18 9.67 -16.76 10.13
C ILE A 18 8.70 -17.80 9.56
N GLY A 19 8.67 -17.97 8.24
CA GLY A 19 7.82 -18.93 7.57
C GLY A 19 7.02 -18.33 6.41
N THR A 20 5.96 -19.04 6.00
CA THR A 20 5.19 -18.67 4.81
C THR A 20 3.87 -18.03 5.18
N PHE A 21 3.59 -16.86 4.59
CA PHE A 21 2.36 -16.11 4.76
C PHE A 21 1.53 -16.14 3.48
N SER A 22 0.21 -16.11 3.64
CA SER A 22 -0.74 -15.81 2.56
C SER A 22 -1.37 -14.44 2.83
N PHE A 23 -1.32 -13.55 1.85
CA PHE A 23 -1.84 -12.20 1.94
C PHE A 23 -2.83 -11.91 0.82
N ALA A 24 -3.76 -10.98 1.08
CA ALA A 24 -4.59 -10.39 0.05
C ALA A 24 -3.88 -9.22 -0.67
N LYS A 25 -4.12 -9.06 -1.97
CA LYS A 25 -3.78 -7.84 -2.70
C LYS A 25 -4.63 -6.68 -2.20
N LYS A 26 -3.96 -5.60 -1.75
CA LYS A 26 -4.60 -4.42 -1.18
C LYS A 26 -5.48 -3.69 -2.21
N SER A 27 -6.76 -3.59 -1.89
CA SER A 27 -7.75 -2.71 -2.55
C SER A 27 -7.93 -1.39 -1.80
N LEU A 28 -8.72 -0.46 -2.35
CA LEU A 28 -9.09 0.77 -1.65
C LEU A 28 -9.90 0.50 -0.38
N ARG A 29 -10.80 -0.50 -0.40
CA ARG A 29 -11.55 -0.94 0.79
C ARG A 29 -10.59 -1.37 1.89
N ASP A 30 -9.53 -2.08 1.52
CA ASP A 30 -8.53 -2.55 2.47
C ASP A 30 -7.70 -1.39 3.02
N GLN A 31 -7.38 -0.38 2.18
CA GLN A 31 -6.72 0.83 2.67
C GLN A 31 -7.56 1.52 3.76
N ILE A 32 -8.87 1.70 3.53
CA ILE A 32 -9.77 2.30 4.55
C ILE A 32 -9.80 1.45 5.83
N ALA A 33 -9.85 0.12 5.70
CA ALA A 33 -9.81 -0.77 6.87
C ALA A 33 -8.47 -0.68 7.63
N ILE A 34 -7.35 -0.55 6.91
CA ILE A 34 -6.02 -0.34 7.52
C ILE A 34 -5.98 1.00 8.26
N GLU A 35 -6.46 2.08 7.65
CA GLU A 35 -6.49 3.40 8.31
C GLU A 35 -7.42 3.40 9.54
N SER A 36 -8.55 2.70 9.47
CA SER A 36 -9.45 2.51 10.61
C SER A 36 -8.78 1.75 11.75
N GLU A 37 -8.03 0.68 11.45
CA GLU A 37 -7.30 -0.08 12.47
C GLU A 37 -6.11 0.70 13.03
N TYR A 38 -5.39 1.45 12.18
CA TYR A 38 -4.35 2.36 12.61
C TYR A 38 -4.90 3.40 13.60
N ASN A 39 -6.00 4.07 13.25
CA ASN A 39 -6.65 5.03 14.14
C ASN A 39 -7.11 4.41 15.45
N ARG A 40 -7.57 3.14 15.44
CA ARG A 40 -7.91 2.40 16.65
C ARG A 40 -6.69 2.16 17.54
N LEU A 41 -5.53 1.86 16.96
CA LEU A 41 -4.28 1.61 17.68
C LEU A 41 -3.66 2.89 18.25
N THR A 42 -3.84 4.02 17.57
CA THR A 42 -3.27 5.32 17.98
C THR A 42 -4.27 6.22 18.71
N GLU A 43 -5.50 5.74 18.93
CA GLU A 43 -6.63 6.52 19.47
C GLU A 43 -6.90 7.81 18.66
N GLY A 44 -6.55 7.82 17.38
CA GLY A 44 -6.70 8.98 16.49
C GLY A 44 -5.78 10.15 16.84
N GLN A 45 -4.66 9.91 17.53
CA GLN A 45 -3.69 10.97 17.82
C GLN A 45 -3.01 11.49 16.55
N ASP A 46 -3.03 12.81 16.35
CA ASP A 46 -2.43 13.46 15.18
C ASP A 46 -0.90 13.45 15.19
N ASN A 47 -0.27 13.48 16.38
CA ASN A 47 1.17 13.62 16.56
C ASN A 47 1.81 12.40 17.22
N VAL A 48 1.67 11.23 16.58
CA VAL A 48 2.39 10.03 17.03
C VAL A 48 3.88 10.09 16.71
N THR A 49 4.69 9.43 17.53
CA THR A 49 6.13 9.28 17.23
C THR A 49 6.33 8.45 15.96
N THR A 50 7.44 8.65 15.25
CA THR A 50 7.78 7.83 14.07
C THR A 50 7.84 6.33 14.40
N PHE A 51 8.28 5.99 15.61
CA PHE A 51 8.28 4.60 16.08
C PHE A 51 6.85 4.05 16.18
N LEU A 52 5.96 4.73 16.91
CA LEU A 52 4.56 4.30 17.04
C LEU A 52 3.87 4.26 15.68
N TRP A 53 4.13 5.24 14.80
CA TRP A 53 3.61 5.24 13.44
C TRP A 53 3.99 3.99 12.66
N ASN A 54 5.27 3.58 12.70
CA ASN A 54 5.76 2.39 12.02
C ASN A 54 5.11 1.12 12.55
N ILE A 55 5.10 0.94 13.87
CA ILE A 55 4.55 -0.27 14.50
C ILE A 55 3.04 -0.37 14.27
N ALA A 56 2.29 0.72 14.50
CA ALA A 56 0.84 0.72 14.28
C ALA A 56 0.49 0.50 12.81
N SER A 57 1.23 1.08 11.87
CA SER A 57 1.04 0.87 10.43
C SER A 57 1.30 -0.57 10.01
N ALA A 58 2.38 -1.17 10.54
CA ALA A 58 2.72 -2.56 10.27
C ALA A 58 1.65 -3.51 10.84
N THR A 59 1.29 -3.35 12.11
CA THR A 59 0.24 -4.14 12.79
C THR A 59 -1.10 -4.02 12.06
N ALA A 60 -1.58 -2.80 11.77
CA ALA A 60 -2.83 -2.60 11.06
C ALA A 60 -2.83 -3.25 9.66
N SER A 61 -1.74 -3.08 8.91
CA SER A 61 -1.59 -3.70 7.59
C SER A 61 -1.67 -5.22 7.66
N LEU A 62 -0.93 -5.83 8.58
CA LEU A 62 -0.86 -7.29 8.72
C LEU A 62 -2.19 -7.85 9.22
N LYS A 63 -2.86 -7.21 10.18
CA LYS A 63 -4.18 -7.66 10.66
C LYS A 63 -5.25 -7.67 9.57
N VAL A 64 -5.20 -6.69 8.66
CA VAL A 64 -6.20 -6.56 7.59
C VAL A 64 -5.90 -7.45 6.39
N LEU A 65 -4.62 -7.62 6.05
CA LEU A 65 -4.22 -8.25 4.79
C LEU A 65 -3.78 -9.71 4.94
N THR A 66 -3.48 -10.18 6.16
CA THR A 66 -3.09 -11.59 6.39
C THR A 66 -4.31 -12.50 6.29
N ILE A 67 -4.19 -13.53 5.46
CA ILE A 67 -5.20 -14.59 5.28
C ILE A 67 -4.77 -15.84 6.06
N ALA A 68 -3.48 -16.18 5.96
CA ALA A 68 -2.87 -17.27 6.70
C ALA A 68 -1.44 -16.87 7.11
N ALA A 69 -1.05 -17.26 8.31
CA ALA A 69 0.27 -17.06 8.87
C ALA A 69 0.90 -18.43 9.23
N PRO A 70 2.23 -18.53 9.34
CA PRO A 70 2.87 -19.74 9.81
C PRO A 70 2.46 -20.06 11.26
N HIS A 71 2.54 -21.33 11.64
CA HIS A 71 2.19 -21.78 12.99
C HIS A 71 3.00 -21.01 14.05
N GLY A 72 2.32 -20.53 15.09
CA GLY A 72 2.93 -19.78 16.19
C GLY A 72 3.07 -18.27 15.93
N TRP A 73 2.71 -17.79 14.73
CA TRP A 73 2.66 -16.35 14.46
C TRP A 73 1.32 -15.75 14.91
N ASP A 74 1.39 -14.77 15.80
CA ASP A 74 0.26 -13.91 16.17
C ASP A 74 0.73 -12.46 16.30
N VAL A 75 0.18 -11.58 15.46
CA VAL A 75 0.56 -10.16 15.44
C VAL A 75 0.03 -9.39 16.65
N ASP A 76 -1.06 -9.87 17.26
CA ASP A 76 -1.66 -9.23 18.45
C ASP A 76 -1.00 -9.71 19.76
N ALA A 77 -0.19 -10.77 19.71
CA ALA A 77 0.45 -11.38 20.88
C ALA A 77 1.99 -11.31 20.84
N LEU A 78 2.56 -10.43 20.00
CA LEU A 78 3.99 -10.17 20.00
C LEU A 78 4.46 -9.57 21.33
N ASP A 79 5.62 -10.00 21.81
CA ASP A 79 6.19 -9.53 23.08
C ASP A 79 6.94 -8.19 22.86
N PRO A 80 6.52 -7.08 23.49
CA PRO A 80 7.19 -5.80 23.32
C PRO A 80 8.56 -5.73 24.00
N GLU A 81 8.87 -6.62 24.94
CA GLU A 81 10.18 -6.67 25.60
C GLU A 81 11.20 -7.51 24.83
N ASP A 82 10.73 -8.26 23.82
CA ASP A 82 11.57 -9.03 22.91
C ASP A 82 11.95 -8.19 21.68
N PRO A 83 13.24 -7.85 21.48
CA PRO A 83 13.69 -7.13 20.30
C PRO A 83 13.39 -7.85 18.98
N GLU A 84 13.37 -9.19 18.98
CA GLU A 84 13.09 -9.97 17.76
C GLU A 84 11.64 -9.78 17.30
N SER A 85 10.70 -9.54 18.20
CA SER A 85 9.29 -9.29 17.88
C SER A 85 9.12 -8.06 16.96
N TYR A 86 9.80 -6.95 17.25
CA TYR A 86 9.78 -5.77 16.38
C TYR A 86 10.48 -6.01 15.04
N ILE A 87 11.63 -6.69 15.06
CA ILE A 87 12.39 -7.02 13.85
C ILE A 87 11.54 -7.88 12.92
N ASN A 88 10.92 -8.93 13.46
CA ASN A 88 10.08 -9.86 12.72
C ASN A 88 8.82 -9.18 12.18
N LEU A 89 8.16 -8.34 12.99
CA LEU A 89 7.02 -7.53 12.54
C LEU A 89 7.37 -6.70 11.29
N MET A 90 8.49 -5.98 11.37
CA MET A 90 8.95 -5.13 10.27
C MET A 90 9.43 -5.95 9.06
N LYS A 91 10.04 -7.12 9.27
CA LYS A 91 10.46 -8.04 8.20
C LYS A 91 9.26 -8.56 7.41
N VAL A 92 8.20 -9.00 8.09
CA VAL A 92 6.97 -9.47 7.44
C VAL A 92 6.26 -8.32 6.72
N TRP A 93 6.15 -7.15 7.36
CA TRP A 93 5.53 -5.98 6.74
C TRP A 93 6.30 -5.49 5.50
N GLY A 94 7.63 -5.49 5.56
CA GLY A 94 8.50 -5.20 4.41
C GLY A 94 8.26 -6.15 3.25
N ALA A 95 8.28 -7.47 3.51
CA ALA A 95 8.04 -8.49 2.50
C ALA A 95 6.65 -8.35 1.84
N LEU A 96 5.62 -8.03 2.62
CA LEU A 96 4.29 -7.70 2.10
C LEU A 96 4.33 -6.49 1.15
N ARG A 97 4.98 -5.40 1.57
CA ARG A 97 5.06 -4.15 0.79
C ARG A 97 5.83 -4.35 -0.51
N ASP A 98 6.96 -5.05 -0.46
CA ASP A 98 7.77 -5.34 -1.64
C ASP A 98 6.99 -6.16 -2.66
N LYS A 99 6.26 -7.18 -2.18
CA LYS A 99 5.38 -7.96 -3.05
C LYS A 99 4.26 -7.11 -3.65
N GLN A 100 3.64 -6.22 -2.88
CA GLN A 100 2.63 -5.29 -3.41
C GLN A 100 3.21 -4.31 -4.45
N ALA A 101 4.43 -3.82 -4.23
CA ALA A 101 5.11 -2.95 -5.17
C ALA A 101 5.38 -3.67 -6.50
N SER A 102 5.73 -4.96 -6.47
CA SER A 102 5.98 -5.78 -7.66
C SER A 102 4.77 -5.85 -8.60
N PHE A 103 3.55 -5.82 -8.08
CA PHE A 103 2.33 -5.83 -8.90
C PHE A 103 2.15 -4.55 -9.72
N ARG A 104 2.71 -3.42 -9.27
CA ARG A 104 2.66 -2.15 -10.01
C ARG A 104 3.69 -2.10 -11.12
N GLN A 105 4.81 -2.80 -10.93
CA GLN A 105 5.88 -2.87 -11.92
C GLN A 105 5.52 -3.83 -13.06
N ALA A 106 4.92 -4.98 -12.75
CA ALA A 106 4.50 -5.97 -13.75
C ALA A 106 3.38 -5.47 -14.70
N GLY A 107 2.67 -4.40 -14.35
CA GLY A 107 1.57 -3.84 -15.14
C GLY A 107 1.95 -2.72 -16.11
N LYS A 108 3.22 -2.32 -16.19
CA LYS A 108 3.67 -1.34 -17.18
C LYS A 108 4.12 -2.09 -18.44
N PRO A 109 3.46 -1.93 -19.60
CA PRO A 109 4.13 -2.19 -20.87
C PRO A 109 5.42 -1.37 -20.87
N ALA A 110 6.53 -1.95 -21.35
CA ALA A 110 7.69 -1.15 -21.69
C ALA A 110 7.25 -0.16 -22.77
N VAL A 111 6.90 1.06 -22.37
CA VAL A 111 6.72 2.16 -23.31
C VAL A 111 8.13 2.49 -23.76
N GLN A 112 8.54 1.84 -24.84
CA GLN A 112 9.60 2.32 -25.69
C GLN A 112 9.08 3.66 -26.22
N GLY A 113 9.46 4.75 -25.54
CA GLY A 113 9.16 6.09 -26.01
C GLY A 113 9.86 6.28 -27.34
N GLU A 114 9.15 6.04 -28.44
CA GLU A 114 9.48 6.68 -29.70
C GLU A 114 9.48 8.18 -29.44
N GLY A 115 10.58 8.82 -29.84
CA GLY A 115 10.93 10.18 -29.44
C GLY A 115 9.84 11.21 -29.70
N GLN A 116 9.95 12.34 -29.01
CA GLN A 116 9.18 13.56 -29.27
C GLN A 116 9.02 13.77 -30.78
N ALA A 117 7.84 13.49 -31.31
CA ALA A 117 7.43 14.02 -32.59
C ALA A 117 7.30 15.55 -32.42
N PRO A 118 7.79 16.37 -33.37
CA PRO A 118 7.55 17.80 -33.33
C PRO A 118 6.04 18.03 -33.42
N ILE A 119 5.48 18.68 -32.40
CA ILE A 119 4.14 19.24 -32.51
C ILE A 119 4.24 20.36 -33.53
N SER A 120 3.75 20.12 -34.75
CA SER A 120 3.39 21.21 -35.65
C SER A 120 2.29 22.00 -34.96
N ASP A 121 2.62 23.20 -34.51
CA ASP A 121 1.65 24.20 -34.08
C ASP A 121 0.77 24.55 -35.29
N ALA A 122 -0.30 23.76 -35.49
CA ALA A 122 -1.35 24.09 -36.42
C ALA A 122 -2.20 25.18 -35.76
N GLY A 123 -1.67 26.41 -35.80
CA GLY A 123 -2.26 27.59 -35.22
C GLY A 123 -3.76 27.67 -35.51
N VAL A 124 -4.57 27.37 -34.49
CA VAL A 124 -6.00 27.66 -34.50
C VAL A 124 -6.11 29.17 -34.26
N LEU A 125 -6.31 29.93 -35.34
CA LEU A 125 -6.66 31.34 -35.28
C LEU A 125 -8.04 31.46 -34.61
N VAL A 126 -8.05 31.80 -33.33
CA VAL A 126 -9.28 32.23 -32.65
C VAL A 126 -9.65 33.61 -33.20
N PRO A 127 -10.83 33.81 -33.78
CA PRO A 127 -11.25 35.14 -34.22
C PRO A 127 -11.35 36.07 -33.01
N ALA A 128 -10.81 37.27 -33.15
CA ALA A 128 -10.86 38.30 -32.10
C ALA A 128 -12.32 38.61 -31.74
N GLN A 129 -12.64 38.56 -30.43
CA GLN A 129 -13.90 39.05 -29.92
C GLN A 129 -13.98 40.55 -30.16
N VAL A 130 -14.92 40.97 -31.02
CA VAL A 130 -15.25 42.38 -31.26
C VAL A 130 -15.93 42.91 -30.00
N GLN A 131 -15.28 43.81 -29.27
CA GLN A 131 -15.91 44.60 -28.21
C GLN A 131 -16.96 45.54 -28.85
N PRO A 132 -18.22 45.55 -28.38
CA PRO A 132 -19.18 46.55 -28.80
C PRO A 132 -18.71 47.93 -28.32
N GLY A 133 -18.67 48.91 -29.23
CA GLY A 133 -18.33 50.29 -28.92
C GLY A 133 -19.32 50.89 -27.91
N ALA A 134 -18.78 51.66 -26.96
CA ALA A 134 -19.60 52.49 -26.08
C ALA A 134 -20.05 53.74 -26.85
N ASP A 135 -21.35 54.02 -26.82
CA ASP A 135 -21.93 55.34 -27.13
C ASP A 135 -21.66 56.33 -25.99
#